data_AF-A0A2V9FCF1-F1
#
_entry.id   AF-A0A2V9FCF1-F1
#
_cell.length_a   1.000
_cell.length_b   1.000
_cell.length_c   1.000
_cell.angle_alpha   90.00
_cell.angle_beta   90.00
_cell.angle_gamma   90.00
#
_symmetry.space_group_name_H-M   'P 1'
#
loop_
_entity.id
_entity.type
_entity.pdbx_description
1 polymer ?
#
loop_
_entity_poly.entity_id
_entity_poly.type
_entity_poly.pdbx_seq_one_letter_code
_entity_poly.pdbx_strand_id
1 'polypeptide(L)' 'MGEAYQKFRADYPEFHVLRYAPNIKDVQITDGWAIEVIYGESTYKLSAKDKPVTVEGKSMRVLKRQSDGSWKFALVGLK' A
#
# COMPACT_ATOMS: atom_id res chain seq x y z
N MET A 1 -9.61 -5.08 1.69
CA MET A 1 -8.67 -6.21 1.49
C MET A 1 -9.52 -7.44 1.22
N GLY A 2 -9.48 -7.98 0.01
CA GLY A 2 -10.37 -9.08 -0.42
C GLY A 2 -9.77 -10.47 -0.23
N GLU A 3 -10.38 -11.47 -0.86
CA GLU A 3 -10.02 -12.89 -0.79
C GLU A 3 -8.54 -13.17 -1.14
N ALA A 4 -7.99 -12.47 -2.13
CA ALA A 4 -6.58 -12.62 -2.51
C ALA A 4 -5.61 -12.31 -1.36
N TYR A 5 -5.91 -11.30 -0.53
CA TYR A 5 -5.08 -10.98 0.63
C TYR A 5 -5.20 -12.05 1.71
N GLN A 6 -6.39 -12.59 1.93
CA GLN A 6 -6.60 -13.67 2.90
C GLN A 6 -5.85 -14.94 2.48
N LYS A 7 -5.94 -15.32 1.19
CA LYS A 7 -5.16 -16.42 0.65
C LYS A 7 -3.66 -16.21 0.81
N PHE A 8 -3.15 -15.02 0.48
CA PHE A 8 -1.74 -14.68 0.68
C PHE A 8 -1.31 -14.84 2.15
N ARG A 9 -2.12 -14.39 3.11
CA ARG A 9 -1.80 -14.52 4.54
C ARG A 9 -1.85 -15.97 5.03
N ALA A 10 -2.70 -16.81 4.43
CA ALA A 10 -2.71 -18.24 4.71
C ALA A 10 -1.47 -18.95 4.15
N ASP A 11 -1.05 -18.59 2.93
CA ASP A 11 0.12 -19.18 2.25
C ASP A 11 1.44 -18.69 2.89
N TYR A 12 1.48 -17.48 3.45
CA TYR A 12 2.65 -16.87 4.10
C TYR A 12 2.32 -16.36 5.52
N PRO A 13 2.10 -17.25 6.50
CA PRO A 13 1.68 -16.87 7.85
C PRO A 13 2.73 -16.05 8.61
N GLU A 14 4.01 -16.26 8.31
CA GLU A 14 5.15 -15.56 8.89
C GLU A 14 5.57 -14.30 8.10
N PHE A 15 4.78 -13.90 7.08
CA PHE A 15 5.07 -12.70 6.30
C PHE A 15 5.15 -11.47 7.19
N HIS A 16 6.22 -10.69 7.01
CA HIS A 16 6.44 -9.46 7.76
C HIS A 16 7.03 -8.34 6.90
N VAL A 17 6.43 -7.15 6.97
CA VAL A 17 6.98 -5.94 6.37
C VAL A 17 7.95 -5.31 7.37
N LEU A 18 9.23 -5.23 7.00
CA LEU A 18 10.30 -4.70 7.83
C LEU A 18 10.46 -3.18 7.69
N ARG A 19 10.24 -2.66 6.49
CA ARG A 19 10.31 -1.23 6.19
C ARG A 19 9.27 -0.88 5.14
N TYR A 20 8.54 0.20 5.38
CA TYR A 20 7.67 0.82 4.40
C TYR A 20 7.98 2.33 4.39
N ALA A 21 8.67 2.79 3.34
CA ALA A 21 9.11 4.17 3.22
C ALA A 21 8.51 4.80 1.94
N PRO A 22 7.20 5.12 1.92
CA PRO A 22 6.59 5.79 0.79
C PRO A 22 7.10 7.23 0.68
N ASN A 23 7.42 7.65 -0.53
CA ASN A 23 7.73 9.02 -0.89
C ASN A 23 6.60 9.55 -1.78
N ILE A 24 5.67 10.29 -1.16
CA ILE A 24 4.55 10.91 -1.85
C ILE A 24 5.09 12.07 -2.69
N LYS A 25 4.96 11.97 -4.01
CA LYS A 25 5.50 12.95 -4.95
C LYS A 25 4.50 14.01 -5.34
N ASP A 26 3.22 13.64 -5.38
CA ASP A 26 2.14 14.53 -5.77
C ASP A 26 0.85 14.13 -5.07
N VAL A 27 0.04 15.13 -4.75
CA VAL A 27 -1.30 14.99 -4.18
C VAL A 27 -2.20 16.04 -4.80
N GLN A 28 -3.27 15.59 -5.47
CA GLN A 28 -4.30 16.44 -6.04
C GLN A 28 -5.62 16.17 -5.30
N ILE A 29 -6.29 17.22 -4.84
CA ILE A 29 -7.56 17.11 -4.09
C ILE A 29 -8.64 17.89 -4.84
N THR A 30 -9.78 17.26 -5.08
CA THR A 30 -10.94 17.87 -5.75
C THR A 30 -12.23 17.19 -5.30
N ASP A 31 -13.26 17.97 -4.94
CA ASP A 31 -14.62 17.50 -4.67
C ASP A 31 -14.73 16.26 -3.74
N GLY A 32 -13.96 16.26 -2.65
CA GLY A 32 -13.95 15.15 -1.69
C GLY A 32 -13.24 13.89 -2.19
N TRP A 33 -12.47 13.99 -3.28
CA TRP A 33 -11.54 12.99 -3.78
C TRP A 33 -10.11 13.49 -3.67
N ALA A 34 -9.18 12.55 -3.52
CA ALA A 34 -7.76 12.82 -3.60
C ALA A 34 -7.07 11.73 -4.42
N ILE A 35 -6.09 12.13 -5.23
CA ILE A 35 -5.20 11.22 -5.95
C ILE A 35 -3.79 11.52 -5.47
N GLU A 36 -3.07 10.48 -5.06
CA GLU A 36 -1.66 10.59 -4.69
C GLU A 36 -0.80 9.65 -5.55
N VAL A 37 0.37 10.16 -5.96
CA VAL A 37 1.40 9.40 -6.67
C VAL A 37 2.56 9.15 -5.71
N ILE A 38 2.90 7.88 -5.51
CA ILE A 38 3.96 7.46 -4.59
C ILE A 38 5.06 6.75 -5.35
N TYR A 39 6.29 7.06 -4.97
CA TYR A 39 7.47 6.26 -5.28
C TYR A 39 8.06 5.83 -3.95
N GLY A 40 8.60 4.64 -3.83
CA GLY A 40 9.26 4.29 -2.59
C GLY A 40 9.70 2.86 -2.52
N GLU A 41 10.34 2.56 -1.41
CA GLU A 41 10.90 1.25 -1.13
C GLU A 41 10.08 0.56 -0.04
N SER A 42 9.91 -0.74 -0.22
CA SER A 42 9.36 -1.62 0.80
C SER A 42 10.30 -2.80 0.98
N THR A 43 10.62 -3.12 2.23
CA THR A 43 11.40 -4.32 2.58
C THR A 43 10.51 -5.28 3.36
N TYR A 44 10.48 -6.55 2.95
CA TYR A 44 9.68 -7.58 3.60
C TYR A 44 10.42 -8.93 3.69
N LYS A 45 9.88 -9.84 4.48
CA LYS A 45 10.23 -11.27 4.52
C LYS A 45 8.98 -12.11 4.32
N LEU A 46 9.11 -13.24 3.62
CA LEU A 46 8.03 -14.22 3.45
C LEU A 46 7.96 -15.22 4.62
N SER A 47 9.09 -15.52 5.25
CA SER A 47 9.19 -16.30 6.48
C SER A 47 10.30 -15.79 7.41
N ALA A 48 10.36 -16.30 8.65
CA ALA A 48 11.38 -15.89 9.62
C ALA A 48 12.82 -16.18 9.15
N LYS A 49 12.99 -17.28 8.39
CA LYS A 49 14.29 -17.76 7.91
C LYS A 49 14.74 -17.09 6.61
N ASP A 50 13.82 -16.47 5.88
CA ASP A 50 14.14 -15.84 4.61
C ASP A 50 14.97 -14.57 4.80
N LYS A 51 15.80 -14.29 3.78
CA LYS A 51 16.48 -13.00 3.66
C LYS A 51 15.45 -11.92 3.34
N PRO A 52 15.61 -10.69 3.87
CA PRO A 52 14.79 -9.56 3.46
C PRO A 52 14.85 -9.34 1.94
N VAL A 53 13.70 -9.05 1.35
CA VAL A 53 13.55 -8.61 -0.04
C VAL A 53 13.18 -7.13 -0.01
N THR A 54 13.94 -6.30 -0.72
CA THR A 54 13.58 -4.89 -0.96
C THR A 54 13.03 -4.73 -2.37
N VAL A 55 11.89 -4.07 -2.48
CA VAL A 55 11.27 -3.72 -3.75
C VAL A 55 11.12 -2.22 -3.85
N GLU A 56 11.46 -1.66 -5.00
CA GLU A 56 11.12 -0.30 -5.38
C GLU A 56 9.81 -0.34 -6.15
N GLY A 57 8.92 0.60 -5.86
CA GLY A 57 7.61 0.64 -6.50
C GLY A 57 7.13 2.05 -6.78
N LYS A 58 6.38 2.18 -7.87
CA LYS A 58 5.52 3.33 -8.14
C LYS A 58 4.08 2.89 -7.97
N SER A 59 3.31 3.61 -7.17
CA SER A 59 1.89 3.35 -7.01
C SER A 59 1.07 4.64 -7.10
N MET A 60 -0.22 4.47 -7.37
CA MET A 60 -1.19 5.55 -7.32
C MET A 60 -2.34 5.12 -6.40
N ARG A 61 -2.73 6.00 -5.48
CA ARG A 61 -3.86 5.74 -4.58
C ARG A 61 -4.91 6.81 -4.80
N VAL A 62 -6.16 6.39 -4.88
CA VAL A 62 -7.33 7.27 -4.91
C VAL A 62 -8.01 7.16 -3.57
N LEU A 63 -8.28 8.30 -2.93
CA LEU A 63 -8.95 8.40 -1.65
C LEU A 63 -10.26 9.14 -1.81
N LYS A 64 -11.26 8.74 -1.02
CA LYS A 64 -12.53 9.43 -0.89
C LYS A 64 -12.73 9.92 0.53
N ARG A 65 -13.10 11.18 0.67
CA ARG A 65 -13.52 11.78 1.93
C ARG A 65 -14.87 11.21 2.33
N GLN A 66 -14.95 10.74 3.57
CA GLN A 66 -16.13 10.18 4.17
C GLN A 66 -16.98 11.31 4.79
N SER A 67 -18.24 11.00 5.15
CA SER A 67 -19.16 11.96 5.77
C SER A 67 -18.67 12.48 7.12
N ASP A 68 -17.85 11.70 7.84
CA ASP A 68 -17.19 12.09 9.10
C ASP A 68 -15.92 12.94 8.87
N GLY A 69 -15.59 13.25 7.62
CA GLY A 69 -14.43 14.04 7.23
C GLY A 69 -13.13 13.25 7.08
N SER A 70 -13.08 11.96 7.44
CA SER A 70 -11.92 11.09 7.26
C SER A 70 -11.66 10.75 5.79
N TRP A 71 -10.43 10.38 5.44
CA TRP A 71 -10.08 9.89 4.10
C TRP A 71 -9.88 8.38 4.11
N LYS A 72 -10.48 7.67 3.15
CA LYS A 72 -10.28 6.22 2.97
C LYS A 72 -9.86 5.91 1.55
N PHE A 73 -9.02 4.89 1.38
CA PHE A 73 -8.65 4.39 0.06
C PHE A 73 -9.89 3.87 -0.67
N ALA A 74 -10.19 4.46 -1.82
CA ALA A 74 -11.21 4.01 -2.74
C ALA A 74 -10.63 3.06 -3.80
N LEU A 75 -9.38 3.32 -4.24
CA LEU A 75 -8.64 2.46 -5.16
C LEU A 75 -7.15 2.53 -4.86
N VAL A 76 -6.47 1.40 -5.01
CA VAL A 76 -5.00 1.31 -4.97
C VAL A 76 -4.55 0.63 -6.26
N GLY A 77 -3.83 1.38 -7.10
CA GLY A 77 -3.23 0.87 -8.33
C GLY A 77 -1.73 0.66 -8.15
N LEU A 78 -1.25 -0.51 -8.59
CA LEU A 78 0.17 -0.81 -8.73
C LEU A 78 0.53 -0.72 -10.21
N LYS A 79 1.64 -0.07 -10.54
CA LYS A 79 2.19 -0.07 -11.90
C LYS A 79 3.33 -1.06 -12.01
#